data_AF-A0A2C9KHN0-F1
#
_entry.id   AF-A0A2C9KHN0-F1
#
_cell.length_a   1.000
_cell.length_b   1.000
_cell.length_c   1.000
_cell.angle_alpha   90.00
_cell.angle_beta   90.00
_cell.angle_gamma   90.00
#
_symmetry.space_group_name_H-M   'P 1'
#
loop_
_entity.id
_entity.type
_entity.pdbx_description
1 polymer ?
#
loop_
_entity_poly.entity_id
_entity_poly.type
_entity_poly.pdbx_seq_one_letter_code
_entity_poly.pdbx_strand_id
1 'polypeptide(L)'
;LSSSWTSPTIQQGTVNGDPDVDAIFRLTRKSETSPLNVTFDSHAPPVLVPQGVFSPFNSQNTLFHERAFWALLIPTGTTFRMCDIWRGYWAQRLMWEIGDRLAFFPPNAHQNRSAHSYMEDAEDEKDMYFQTDTLIDFLTNWTCPSSMTFFQCVLKLTSDMADKHFWKSEEIDLTSRWLEDLLELGYPEPKRVRHIISDYETLKLENVNISNDNAYKNPTPFTNITFIPVEQKSPQVAALNEEDPIPQKAFKSLSKICPNITTMVSGLNSTFYSNYYYDILLVIVFNLPGFYSNVRYLDALYGQVFPNIIYCGDNASLFAEQTQHLGKQFSFIEEPLDRGTVNYMCAVRAIEMNCNVKGFLIMGDDVLFKHWAFLNSLKDHFWTTFEGRYISINISESNHRWFWWNSEKGKEAFDKTLEDLKSNLSIPQFINSTSLFLDSLWTFTGSSDLIEAAICDVYYIPASKRLQTSWFMKKFHQNRVFSEIVVPTVVRGLETKKDLVRINGSSLWKGRREKPFRFYSK
;
A
#
# COMPACT_ATOMS: atom_id res chain seq x y z
N LEU A 1 -13.30 -1.40 12.40
CA LEU A 1 -11.96 -2.03 12.40
C LEU A 1 -12.07 -3.33 13.21
N SER A 2 -11.65 -4.49 12.68
CA SER A 2 -11.81 -5.78 13.38
C SER A 2 -10.92 -5.84 14.62
N SER A 3 -11.31 -6.64 15.62
CA SER A 3 -10.61 -6.91 16.89
C SER A 3 -9.23 -7.57 16.75
N SER A 4 -8.69 -7.71 15.54
CA SER A 4 -7.46 -8.42 15.21
C SER A 4 -6.35 -7.53 14.65
N TRP A 5 -6.56 -6.22 14.54
CA TRP A 5 -5.50 -5.25 14.29
C TRP A 5 -5.21 -4.52 15.59
N THR A 6 -4.04 -4.77 16.18
CA THR A 6 -3.54 -3.92 17.25
C THR A 6 -3.31 -2.53 16.64
N SER A 7 -4.14 -1.57 17.05
CA SER A 7 -3.98 -0.19 16.60
C SER A 7 -2.57 0.28 16.99
N PRO A 8 -1.81 0.94 16.10
CA PRO A 8 -0.52 1.54 16.43
C PRO A 8 -0.60 2.33 17.72
N THR A 9 0.39 2.19 18.60
CA THR A 9 0.37 2.88 19.91
C THR A 9 0.55 4.36 19.84
N ILE A 10 1.36 4.80 18.90
CA ILE A 10 1.65 6.20 18.64
C ILE A 10 1.08 6.49 17.27
N GLN A 11 0.18 7.46 17.22
CA GLN A 11 -0.56 7.83 16.02
C GLN A 11 -0.42 9.33 15.81
N GLN A 12 0.28 9.74 14.77
CA GLN A 12 0.43 11.13 14.37
C GLN A 12 -0.65 11.48 13.36
N GLY A 13 -1.52 12.45 13.64
CA GLY A 13 -2.40 13.00 12.62
C GLY A 13 -1.65 14.02 11.76
N THR A 14 -1.82 13.95 10.44
CA THR A 14 -1.43 15.06 9.56
C THR A 14 -2.31 16.29 9.83
N VAL A 15 -1.81 17.48 9.49
CA VAL A 15 -2.45 18.74 9.87
C VAL A 15 -2.59 19.64 8.65
N ASN A 16 -3.79 20.10 8.37
CA ASN A 16 -4.03 21.07 7.29
C ASN A 16 -3.66 22.49 7.74
N GLY A 17 -3.43 23.41 6.80
CA GLY A 17 -3.08 24.80 7.10
C GLY A 17 -1.57 24.97 7.18
N ASP A 18 -1.05 25.37 8.34
CA ASP A 18 0.38 25.59 8.54
C ASP A 18 1.01 24.47 9.42
N PRO A 19 1.17 23.25 8.89
CA PRO A 19 1.67 22.10 9.65
C PRO A 19 3.10 22.32 10.13
N ASP A 20 3.49 21.58 11.16
CA ASP A 20 4.86 21.61 11.66
C ASP A 20 5.83 21.00 10.64
N VAL A 21 6.58 21.90 10.00
CA VAL A 21 7.60 21.64 8.98
C VAL A 21 8.79 22.50 9.34
N ASP A 22 9.98 22.06 8.95
CA ASP A 22 11.24 22.66 9.35
C ASP A 22 11.39 24.12 8.87
N ALA A 23 12.27 24.85 9.55
CA ALA A 23 12.52 26.24 9.27
C ALA A 23 13.06 26.49 7.86
N ILE A 24 13.92 25.61 7.32
CA ILE A 24 14.43 25.75 5.94
C ILE A 24 13.28 25.61 4.93
N PHE A 25 12.38 24.64 5.10
CA PHE A 25 11.19 24.50 4.28
C PHE A 25 10.37 25.80 4.30
N ARG A 26 10.15 26.39 5.48
CA ARG A 26 9.40 27.64 5.64
C ARG A 26 10.09 28.81 4.96
N LEU A 27 11.39 28.99 5.23
CA LEU A 27 12.20 30.08 4.67
C LEU A 27 12.29 30.02 3.14
N THR A 28 12.25 28.82 2.55
CA THR A 28 12.38 28.62 1.10
C THR A 28 11.04 28.57 0.35
N ARG A 29 9.93 28.26 1.03
CA ARG A 29 8.62 28.04 0.39
C ARG A 29 7.55 29.07 0.75
N LYS A 30 7.72 29.81 1.85
CA LYS A 30 6.78 30.87 2.21
C LYS A 30 7.13 32.17 1.47
N SER A 31 6.25 32.61 0.56
CA SER A 31 6.30 33.98 0.03
C SER A 31 5.98 34.97 1.15
N GLU A 32 6.68 36.12 1.21
CA GLU A 32 6.49 37.17 2.22
C GLU A 32 5.02 37.61 2.38
N THR A 33 4.19 37.37 1.38
CA THR A 33 2.80 37.86 1.28
C THR A 33 1.71 36.79 1.47
N SER A 34 2.06 35.51 1.57
CA SER A 34 1.05 34.43 1.70
C SER A 34 1.35 33.47 2.85
N PRO A 35 0.34 33.11 3.68
CA PRO A 35 0.51 32.08 4.69
C PRO A 35 0.79 30.71 4.04
N LEU A 36 1.57 29.87 4.71
CA LEU A 36 1.74 28.47 4.30
C LEU A 36 0.38 27.77 4.50
N ASN A 37 -0.10 27.09 3.45
CA ASN A 37 -1.37 26.38 3.49
C ASN A 37 -1.27 25.02 2.79
N VAL A 38 -0.89 24.00 3.55
CA VAL A 38 -0.78 22.61 3.11
C VAL A 38 -2.09 21.89 3.37
N THR A 39 -2.57 21.13 2.38
CA THR A 39 -3.75 20.27 2.52
C THR A 39 -3.41 18.82 2.19
N PHE A 40 -3.89 17.91 3.04
CA PHE A 40 -3.79 16.47 2.86
C PHE A 40 -5.13 15.87 2.42
N ASP A 41 -5.11 14.71 1.77
CA ASP A 41 -6.32 13.96 1.43
C ASP A 41 -6.96 13.36 2.69
N SER A 42 -8.17 13.81 3.03
CA SER A 42 -8.92 13.33 4.19
C SER A 42 -9.39 11.88 4.09
N HIS A 43 -9.37 11.29 2.88
CA HIS A 43 -9.80 9.92 2.62
C HIS A 43 -8.62 8.96 2.43
N ALA A 44 -7.39 9.48 2.46
CA ALA A 44 -6.20 8.65 2.43
C ALA A 44 -6.26 7.61 3.57
N PRO A 45 -5.71 6.42 3.37
CA PRO A 45 -5.54 5.49 4.48
C PRO A 45 -4.41 5.93 5.42
N PRO A 46 -4.42 5.51 6.69
CA PRO A 46 -3.27 5.69 7.56
C PRO A 46 -2.04 4.95 7.04
N VAL A 47 -0.88 5.58 7.14
CA VAL A 47 0.42 5.01 6.75
C VAL A 47 1.12 4.45 7.98
N LEU A 48 1.45 3.17 7.99
CA LEU A 48 2.29 2.57 9.04
C LEU A 48 3.77 2.66 8.65
N VAL A 49 4.61 3.11 9.58
CA VAL A 49 6.06 3.13 9.40
C VAL A 49 6.60 1.72 9.67
N PRO A 50 7.26 1.07 8.69
CA PRO A 50 7.82 -0.25 8.88
C PRO A 50 9.03 -0.22 9.83
N GLN A 51 9.31 -1.36 10.47
CA GLN A 51 10.53 -1.54 11.23
C GLN A 51 11.76 -1.34 10.33
N GLY A 52 12.80 -0.69 10.86
CA GLY A 52 13.99 -0.31 10.10
C GLY A 52 13.86 1.01 9.34
N VAL A 53 12.69 1.65 9.38
CA VAL A 53 12.47 2.98 8.83
C VAL A 53 12.10 3.93 9.95
N PHE A 54 12.69 5.12 9.93
CA PHE A 54 12.38 6.20 10.87
C PHE A 54 11.66 7.32 10.14
N SER A 55 10.66 7.90 10.81
CA SER A 55 10.01 9.14 10.37
C SER A 55 9.89 10.09 11.55
N PRO A 56 10.24 11.38 11.43
CA PRO A 56 10.02 12.32 12.51
C PRO A 56 8.51 12.47 12.76
N PHE A 57 8.13 12.59 14.03
CA PHE A 57 6.79 12.97 14.45
C PHE A 57 6.91 13.86 15.69
N ASN A 58 5.96 14.75 15.89
CA ASN A 58 6.03 15.75 16.95
C ASN A 58 4.98 15.44 18.03
N SER A 59 4.86 16.32 19.02
CA SER A 59 3.83 16.15 20.07
C SER A 59 2.47 16.75 19.69
N GLN A 60 2.39 17.50 18.59
CA GLN A 60 1.16 18.15 18.13
C GLN A 60 0.31 17.15 17.35
N ASN A 61 -0.98 17.05 17.68
CA ASN A 61 -1.89 16.14 16.98
C ASN A 61 -1.46 14.66 17.03
N THR A 62 -0.84 14.25 18.13
CA THR A 62 -0.32 12.89 18.33
C THR A 62 -1.10 12.20 19.45
N LEU A 63 -1.67 11.05 19.13
CA LEU A 63 -2.35 10.20 20.10
C LEU A 63 -1.40 9.11 20.59
N PHE A 64 -1.21 9.07 21.90
CA PHE A 64 -0.51 7.99 22.60
C PHE A 64 -1.54 7.10 23.28
N HIS A 65 -1.55 5.82 22.94
CA HIS A 65 -2.26 4.80 23.72
C HIS A 65 -1.54 4.56 25.04
N GLU A 66 -2.27 4.12 26.06
CA GLU A 66 -1.75 3.81 27.40
C GLU A 66 -0.42 3.04 27.34
N ARG A 67 -0.35 1.94 26.58
CA ARG A 67 0.84 1.09 26.41
C ARG A 67 2.07 1.79 25.77
N ALA A 68 1.97 3.07 25.39
CA ALA A 68 3.09 3.93 24.98
C ALA A 68 3.27 5.18 25.85
N PHE A 69 2.68 5.25 27.05
CA PHE A 69 2.92 6.36 27.98
C PHE A 69 4.38 6.50 28.41
N TRP A 70 5.16 5.42 28.39
CA TRP A 70 6.62 5.51 28.54
C TRP A 70 7.28 6.46 27.51
N ALA A 71 6.66 6.64 26.33
CA ALA A 71 7.12 7.53 25.26
C ALA A 71 6.57 8.97 25.35
N LEU A 72 5.78 9.30 26.38
CA LEU A 72 5.33 10.69 26.61
C LEU A 72 6.42 11.59 27.17
N LEU A 73 7.53 11.01 27.66
CA LEU A 73 8.66 11.76 28.16
C LEU A 73 9.23 12.68 27.09
N ILE A 74 9.34 13.98 27.40
CA ILE A 74 9.98 14.97 26.55
C ILE A 74 11.35 15.30 27.13
N PRO A 75 12.45 15.14 26.36
CA PRO A 75 13.78 15.45 26.83
C PRO A 75 13.96 16.95 27.05
N THR A 76 14.70 17.32 28.08
CA THR A 76 14.86 18.72 28.53
C THR A 76 16.22 19.32 28.17
N GLY A 77 17.20 18.48 27.84
CA GLY A 77 18.55 18.86 27.46
C GLY A 77 18.71 19.29 26.01
N THR A 78 17.64 19.24 25.22
CA THR A 78 17.58 19.59 23.78
C THR A 78 16.76 20.87 23.55
N THR A 79 16.87 21.49 22.39
CA THR A 79 16.09 22.69 22.06
C THR A 79 14.60 22.37 21.94
N PHE A 80 13.75 23.37 22.10
CA PHE A 80 12.29 23.20 22.00
C PHE A 80 11.84 22.72 20.61
N ARG A 81 12.61 23.01 19.56
CA ARG A 81 12.36 22.56 18.18
C ARG A 81 12.85 21.15 17.89
N MET A 82 13.61 20.55 18.82
CA MET A 82 14.29 19.27 18.61
C MET A 82 13.78 18.16 19.53
N CYS A 83 13.28 18.53 20.70
CA CYS A 83 13.03 17.60 21.79
C CYS A 83 12.06 16.47 21.41
N ASP A 84 10.97 16.80 20.72
CA ASP A 84 9.96 15.83 20.33
C ASP A 84 10.34 15.00 19.10
N ILE A 85 11.18 15.54 18.19
CA ILE A 85 11.75 14.83 17.04
C ILE A 85 12.70 13.73 17.49
N TRP A 86 13.70 14.04 18.32
CA TRP A 86 14.66 13.04 18.81
C TRP A 86 14.03 12.03 19.75
N ARG A 87 13.12 12.48 20.62
CA ARG A 87 12.21 11.59 21.35
C ARG A 87 11.46 10.67 20.39
N GLY A 88 10.98 11.19 19.27
CA GLY A 88 10.26 10.41 18.27
C GLY A 88 11.10 9.28 17.67
N TYR A 89 12.38 9.51 17.39
CA TYR A 89 13.30 8.47 16.92
C TYR A 89 13.64 7.44 18.01
N TRP A 90 13.92 7.91 19.24
CA TRP A 90 14.13 7.08 20.42
C TRP A 90 12.93 6.15 20.67
N ALA A 91 11.72 6.70 20.64
CA ALA A 91 10.48 5.96 20.82
C ALA A 91 10.29 4.92 19.69
N GLN A 92 10.46 5.32 18.43
CA GLN A 92 10.35 4.38 17.30
C GLN A 92 11.30 3.19 17.44
N ARG A 93 12.55 3.42 17.84
CA ARG A 93 13.50 2.31 18.03
C ARG A 93 13.04 1.36 19.14
N LEU A 94 12.56 1.89 20.26
CA LEU A 94 12.07 1.07 21.39
C LEU A 94 10.76 0.36 21.08
N MET A 95 9.87 0.96 20.27
CA MET A 95 8.63 0.32 19.83
C MET A 95 8.87 -1.01 19.11
N TRP A 96 9.99 -1.15 18.39
CA TRP A 96 10.35 -2.41 17.74
C TRP A 96 10.65 -3.54 18.73
N GLU A 97 11.12 -3.22 19.94
CA GLU A 97 11.35 -4.23 21.00
C GLU A 97 10.05 -4.83 21.53
N ILE A 98 8.92 -4.14 21.32
CA ILE A 98 7.58 -4.56 21.79
C ILE A 98 6.63 -4.87 20.62
N GLY A 99 7.16 -4.93 19.39
CA GLY A 99 6.42 -5.32 18.19
C GLY A 99 5.43 -4.27 17.70
N ASP A 100 5.59 -3.01 18.13
CA ASP A 100 4.73 -1.89 17.79
C ASP A 100 5.33 -1.02 16.67
N ARG A 101 4.52 -0.12 16.10
CA ARG A 101 4.89 0.72 14.95
C ARG A 101 4.26 2.10 15.05
N LEU A 102 4.93 3.11 14.51
CA LEU A 102 4.37 4.45 14.33
C LEU A 102 3.37 4.44 13.17
N ALA A 103 2.29 5.23 13.27
CA ALA A 103 1.39 5.44 12.14
C ALA A 103 1.02 6.91 11.96
N PHE A 104 0.89 7.32 10.70
CA PHE A 104 0.40 8.62 10.29
C PHE A 104 -1.04 8.52 9.79
N PHE A 105 -1.92 9.35 10.32
CA PHE A 105 -3.33 9.39 9.96
C PHE A 105 -3.65 10.59 9.05
N PRO A 106 -4.73 10.50 8.26
CA PRO A 106 -5.26 11.60 7.46
C PRO A 106 -5.53 12.86 8.30
N PRO A 107 -5.70 14.02 7.66
CA PRO A 107 -5.83 15.27 8.39
C PRO A 107 -7.10 15.28 9.24
N ASN A 108 -6.91 15.46 10.54
CA ASN A 108 -7.97 15.59 11.54
C ASN A 108 -7.85 16.90 12.34
N ALA A 109 -6.84 17.73 12.03
CA ALA A 109 -6.62 19.03 12.64
C ALA A 109 -6.28 20.07 11.57
N HIS A 110 -6.50 21.35 11.93
CA HIS A 110 -6.09 22.50 11.14
C HIS A 110 -5.27 23.44 12.02
N GLN A 111 -4.06 23.79 11.57
CA GLN A 111 -3.16 24.65 12.31
C GLN A 111 -3.10 26.05 11.72
N ASN A 112 -3.37 27.03 12.58
CA ASN A 112 -3.15 28.45 12.31
C ASN A 112 -2.01 28.92 13.20
N ARG A 113 -0.85 29.20 12.59
CA ARG A 113 0.37 29.50 13.34
C ARG A 113 0.45 30.97 13.72
N SER A 114 1.00 31.25 14.92
CA SER A 114 1.33 32.60 15.36
C SER A 114 2.62 33.10 14.70
N ALA A 115 2.80 34.42 14.61
CA ALA A 115 4.02 35.02 14.09
C ALA A 115 5.22 34.73 15.03
N HIS A 116 6.33 34.27 14.45
CA HIS A 116 7.63 34.07 15.12
C HIS A 116 8.75 34.11 14.08
N SER A 117 10.01 34.16 14.54
CA SER A 117 11.18 34.24 13.68
C SER A 117 11.58 32.85 13.16
N TYR A 118 11.41 32.61 11.85
CA TYR A 118 11.88 31.37 11.24
C TYR A 118 13.41 31.25 11.21
N MET A 119 14.13 32.37 11.35
CA MET A 119 15.59 32.33 11.43
C MET A 119 16.07 31.78 12.78
N GLU A 120 15.41 32.18 13.87
CA GLU A 120 15.68 31.63 15.21
C GLU A 120 15.32 30.15 15.27
N ASP A 121 14.20 29.75 14.67
CA ASP A 121 13.84 28.33 14.56
C ASP A 121 14.91 27.53 13.81
N ALA A 122 15.48 28.06 12.73
CA ALA A 122 16.54 27.38 11.98
C ALA A 122 17.82 27.20 12.81
N GLU A 123 18.13 28.15 13.70
CA GLU A 123 19.24 28.02 14.64
C GLU A 123 18.97 26.96 15.70
N ASP A 124 17.75 26.92 16.24
CA ASP A 124 17.31 25.92 17.23
C ASP A 124 17.20 24.50 16.65
N GLU A 125 16.96 24.37 15.34
CA GLU A 125 16.88 23.11 14.60
C GLU A 125 18.23 22.61 14.08
N LYS A 126 19.34 23.30 14.38
CA LYS A 126 20.68 22.98 13.84
C LYS A 126 21.05 21.50 13.98
N ASP A 127 20.83 20.91 15.14
CA ASP A 127 21.16 19.50 15.38
C ASP A 127 20.31 18.55 14.54
N MET A 128 19.08 18.95 14.16
CA MET A 128 18.27 18.22 13.21
C MET A 128 18.98 18.08 11.86
N TYR A 129 19.53 19.18 11.35
CA TYR A 129 20.13 19.21 10.03
C TYR A 129 21.48 18.51 9.96
N PHE A 130 22.25 18.49 11.05
CA PHE A 130 23.64 18.03 11.03
C PHE A 130 23.91 16.73 11.81
N GLN A 131 23.02 16.31 12.71
CA GLN A 131 23.26 15.13 13.56
C GLN A 131 22.24 14.00 13.38
N THR A 132 21.09 14.26 12.73
CA THR A 132 20.03 13.24 12.57
C THR A 132 20.51 12.00 11.84
N ASP A 133 21.33 12.12 10.79
CA ASP A 133 21.87 10.96 10.07
C ASP A 133 22.71 10.06 10.99
N THR A 134 23.58 10.67 11.81
CA THR A 134 24.42 9.94 12.76
C THR A 134 23.58 9.28 13.86
N LEU A 135 22.52 9.94 14.31
CA LEU A 135 21.56 9.37 15.27
C LEU A 135 20.82 8.17 14.67
N ILE A 136 20.31 8.29 13.45
CA ILE A 136 19.59 7.20 12.78
C ILE A 136 20.51 6.01 12.55
N ASP A 137 21.76 6.23 12.12
CA ASP A 137 22.76 5.17 11.97
C ASP A 137 23.03 4.46 13.29
N PHE A 138 23.16 5.23 14.39
CA PHE A 138 23.32 4.68 15.72
C PHE A 138 22.10 3.85 16.15
N LEU A 139 20.88 4.39 16.04
CA LEU A 139 19.65 3.71 16.45
C LEU A 139 19.38 2.44 15.63
N THR A 140 19.69 2.47 14.33
CA THR A 140 19.56 1.32 13.43
C THR A 140 20.46 0.16 13.86
N ASN A 141 21.67 0.46 14.32
CA ASN A 141 22.64 -0.55 14.78
C ASN A 141 22.53 -0.89 16.27
N TRP A 142 21.78 -0.11 17.04
CA TRP A 142 21.59 -0.34 18.46
C TRP A 142 20.74 -1.58 18.71
N THR A 143 21.11 -2.39 19.72
CA THR A 143 20.38 -3.59 20.13
C THR A 143 20.22 -3.63 21.64
N CYS A 144 19.05 -4.07 22.11
CA CYS A 144 18.86 -4.29 23.55
C CYS A 144 19.23 -5.74 23.93
N PRO A 145 20.10 -5.95 24.94
CA PRO A 145 20.44 -7.27 25.45
C PRO A 145 19.22 -8.12 25.78
N SER A 146 19.19 -9.38 25.35
CA SER A 146 18.00 -10.26 25.50
C SER A 146 17.65 -10.58 26.96
N SER A 147 18.58 -10.36 27.90
CA SER A 147 18.36 -10.51 29.34
C SER A 147 17.63 -9.35 30.00
N MET A 148 17.54 -8.18 29.32
CA MET A 148 16.93 -6.98 29.88
C MET A 148 15.41 -6.94 29.68
N THR A 149 14.71 -6.39 30.67
CA THR A 149 13.30 -6.00 30.54
C THR A 149 13.15 -4.80 29.58
N PHE A 150 11.91 -4.43 29.24
CA PHE A 150 11.70 -3.30 28.34
C PHE A 150 12.19 -1.98 28.94
N PHE A 151 11.86 -1.67 30.18
CA PHE A 151 12.31 -0.46 30.88
C PHE A 151 13.81 -0.42 31.08
N GLN A 152 14.45 -1.58 31.27
CA GLN A 152 15.91 -1.65 31.24
C GLN A 152 16.47 -1.28 29.85
N CYS A 153 15.82 -1.69 28.75
CA CYS A 153 16.18 -1.23 27.41
C CYS A 153 15.97 0.28 27.23
N VAL A 154 14.87 0.83 27.75
CA VAL A 154 14.55 2.26 27.70
C VAL A 154 15.68 3.07 28.37
N LEU A 155 16.09 2.69 29.58
CA LEU A 155 17.19 3.33 30.29
C LEU A 155 18.54 3.12 29.59
N LYS A 156 18.80 1.91 29.09
CA LYS A 156 20.05 1.61 28.37
C LYS A 156 20.19 2.45 27.11
N LEU A 157 19.14 2.55 26.29
CA LEU A 157 19.17 3.38 25.08
C LEU A 157 19.40 4.85 25.43
N THR A 158 18.72 5.34 26.46
CA THR A 158 18.88 6.73 26.95
C THR A 158 20.32 6.99 27.39
N SER A 159 20.92 6.06 28.16
CA SER A 159 22.32 6.13 28.57
C SER A 159 23.26 6.12 27.36
N ASP A 160 23.05 5.22 26.40
CA ASP A 160 23.91 5.13 25.22
C ASP A 160 23.79 6.36 24.32
N MET A 161 22.59 6.95 24.21
CA MET A 161 22.38 8.22 23.53
C MET A 161 23.12 9.37 24.23
N ALA A 162 23.15 9.37 25.56
CA ALA A 162 23.89 10.36 26.34
C ALA A 162 25.42 10.19 26.18
N ASP A 163 25.92 8.95 26.20
CA ASP A 163 27.34 8.63 25.97
C ASP A 163 27.80 9.04 24.56
N LYS A 164 26.89 9.00 23.58
CA LYS A 164 27.12 9.47 22.20
C LYS A 164 26.86 10.97 22.02
N HIS A 165 26.56 11.69 23.09
CA HIS A 165 26.27 13.13 23.10
C HIS A 165 25.05 13.56 22.27
N PHE A 166 24.15 12.62 21.93
CA PHE A 166 22.83 12.99 21.40
C PHE A 166 21.96 13.57 22.51
N TRP A 167 22.04 13.04 23.72
CA TRP A 167 21.37 13.61 24.88
C TRP A 167 22.39 14.02 25.94
N LYS A 168 21.96 14.86 26.89
CA LYS A 168 22.76 15.16 28.06
C LYS A 168 22.57 14.08 29.11
N SER A 169 23.54 13.91 30.00
CA SER A 169 23.52 12.87 31.03
C SER A 169 22.33 12.98 32.00
N GLU A 170 21.78 14.17 32.19
CA GLU A 170 20.60 14.42 33.04
C GLU A 170 19.34 13.70 32.53
N GLU A 171 19.27 13.39 31.22
CA GLU A 171 18.15 12.64 30.63
C GLU A 171 18.04 11.22 31.18
N ILE A 172 19.15 10.64 31.66
CA ILE A 172 19.15 9.30 32.26
C ILE A 172 18.33 9.31 33.56
N ASP A 173 18.60 10.29 34.43
CA ASP A 173 17.92 10.47 35.71
C ASP A 173 16.45 10.86 35.51
N LEU A 174 16.17 11.74 34.53
CA LEU A 174 14.80 12.10 34.15
C LEU A 174 14.01 10.88 33.66
N THR A 175 14.61 10.05 32.80
CA THR A 175 13.97 8.84 32.28
C THR A 175 13.73 7.82 33.39
N SER A 176 14.68 7.64 34.32
CA SER A 176 14.50 6.75 35.48
C SER A 176 13.29 7.15 36.30
N ARG A 177 13.19 8.44 36.67
CA ARG A 177 12.06 8.95 37.44
C ARG A 177 10.74 8.78 36.72
N TRP A 178 10.69 9.05 35.42
CA TRP A 178 9.46 8.87 34.65
C TRP A 178 8.97 7.41 34.63
N LEU A 179 9.90 6.45 34.49
CA LEU A 179 9.55 5.04 34.52
C LEU A 179 9.12 4.58 35.93
N GLU A 180 9.76 5.11 36.97
CA GLU A 180 9.37 4.88 38.37
C GLU A 180 7.95 5.39 38.65
N ASP A 181 7.64 6.64 38.25
CA ASP A 181 6.31 7.24 38.38
C ASP A 181 5.24 6.39 37.67
N LEU A 182 5.53 5.89 36.47
CA LEU A 182 4.61 4.99 35.75
C LEU A 182 4.34 3.71 36.54
N LEU A 183 5.39 3.07 37.07
CA LEU A 183 5.24 1.85 37.88
C LEU A 183 4.42 2.12 39.15
N GLU A 184 4.63 3.24 39.83
CA GLU A 184 3.87 3.64 41.02
C GLU A 184 2.38 3.88 40.71
N LEU A 185 2.08 4.40 39.51
CA LEU A 185 0.72 4.59 39.01
C LEU A 185 0.05 3.29 38.54
N GLY A 186 0.73 2.14 38.65
CA GLY A 186 0.22 0.83 38.25
C GLY A 186 0.30 0.58 36.75
N TYR A 187 1.12 1.34 36.02
CA TYR A 187 1.35 1.15 34.60
C TYR A 187 2.06 -0.20 34.33
N PRO A 188 1.49 -1.09 33.50
CA PRO A 188 2.13 -2.35 33.20
C PRO A 188 3.28 -2.16 32.20
N GLU A 189 4.51 -2.50 32.61
CA GLU A 189 5.67 -2.53 31.71
C GLU A 189 5.37 -3.39 30.46
N PRO A 190 5.51 -2.83 29.25
CA PRO A 190 5.35 -3.58 28.00
C PRO A 190 6.26 -4.81 27.95
N LYS A 191 5.70 -5.95 27.51
CA LYS A 191 6.50 -7.17 27.31
C LYS A 191 7.27 -7.09 26.00
N ARG A 192 8.59 -7.28 26.07
CA ARG A 192 9.42 -7.43 24.88
C ARG A 192 8.98 -8.65 24.08
N VAL A 193 8.87 -8.48 22.76
CA VAL A 193 8.79 -9.62 21.85
C VAL A 193 10.19 -10.19 21.70
N ARG A 194 10.34 -11.49 21.97
CA ARG A 194 11.60 -12.19 21.71
C ARG A 194 11.89 -12.10 20.22
N HIS A 195 12.90 -11.30 19.87
CA HIS A 195 13.53 -11.20 18.55
C HIS A 195 12.67 -11.76 17.39
N ILE A 196 11.82 -10.92 16.78
CA ILE A 196 11.52 -11.06 15.34
C ILE A 196 12.75 -10.55 14.55
N ILE A 197 13.93 -11.01 14.96
CA ILE A 197 15.18 -10.86 14.22
C ILE A 197 15.46 -12.20 13.49
N SER A 198 14.59 -13.21 13.58
CA SER A 198 14.73 -14.47 12.82
C SER A 198 14.55 -14.33 11.31
N ASP A 199 13.98 -13.24 10.81
CA ASP A 199 13.86 -13.03 9.36
C ASP A 199 15.00 -12.17 8.81
N TYR A 200 15.71 -11.41 9.65
CA TYR A 200 16.78 -10.49 9.24
C TYR A 200 18.19 -10.97 9.63
N GLU A 201 18.39 -11.69 10.74
CA GLU A 201 19.72 -12.25 11.09
C GLU A 201 20.05 -13.55 10.35
N THR A 202 19.04 -14.33 9.96
CA THR A 202 19.24 -15.50 9.08
C THR A 202 19.77 -15.08 7.70
N LEU A 203 19.56 -13.82 7.29
CA LEU A 203 20.12 -13.24 6.05
C LEU A 203 21.54 -12.68 6.19
N LYS A 204 22.08 -12.55 7.42
CA LYS A 204 23.45 -12.05 7.64
C LYS A 204 24.46 -13.14 8.00
N LEU A 205 24.01 -14.34 8.41
CA LEU A 205 24.90 -15.41 8.90
C LEU A 205 25.18 -16.54 7.89
N GLU A 206 24.60 -16.51 6.70
CA GLU A 206 25.04 -17.34 5.58
C GLU A 206 26.15 -16.62 4.79
N ASN A 207 27.37 -16.64 5.34
CA ASN A 207 28.58 -16.60 4.54
C ASN A 207 28.65 -17.90 3.72
N VAL A 208 27.81 -17.99 2.68
CA VAL A 208 27.95 -19.01 1.64
C VAL A 208 29.15 -18.62 0.80
N ASN A 209 30.13 -19.53 0.78
CA ASN A 209 31.30 -19.48 -0.07
C ASN A 209 30.94 -18.98 -1.48
N ILE A 210 31.48 -17.82 -1.80
CA ILE A 210 31.40 -17.18 -3.11
C ILE A 210 32.26 -18.00 -4.06
N SER A 211 31.69 -19.06 -4.63
CA SER A 211 32.14 -19.62 -5.90
C SER A 211 30.99 -20.40 -6.55
N ASN A 212 30.47 -19.81 -7.64
CA ASN A 212 29.62 -20.43 -8.65
C ASN A 212 28.18 -20.77 -8.24
N ASP A 213 27.34 -19.74 -8.06
CA ASP A 213 25.99 -19.83 -8.61
C ASP A 213 25.39 -18.43 -8.88
N ASN A 214 24.89 -18.22 -10.11
CA ASN A 214 24.43 -16.92 -10.61
C ASN A 214 22.95 -16.63 -10.28
N ALA A 215 22.43 -17.18 -9.19
CA ALA A 215 20.99 -17.18 -8.93
C ALA A 215 20.57 -16.70 -7.53
N TYR A 216 21.21 -15.66 -6.97
CA TYR A 216 20.62 -14.87 -5.87
C TYR A 216 21.20 -13.44 -5.85
N LYS A 217 20.81 -12.64 -6.84
CA LYS A 217 20.77 -11.17 -6.70
C LYS A 217 19.32 -10.76 -6.88
N ASN A 218 18.58 -10.68 -5.80
CA ASN A 218 17.70 -9.56 -5.49
C ASN A 218 17.05 -9.80 -4.11
N PRO A 219 17.39 -9.00 -3.08
CA PRO A 219 16.60 -8.95 -1.85
C PRO A 219 15.17 -8.53 -2.22
N THR A 220 14.15 -8.99 -1.48
CA THR A 220 12.78 -8.48 -1.61
C THR A 220 12.83 -6.95 -1.69
N PRO A 221 12.50 -6.34 -2.84
CA PRO A 221 12.57 -4.90 -2.95
C PRO A 221 11.52 -4.35 -2.00
N PHE A 222 11.93 -3.42 -1.14
CA PHE A 222 10.99 -2.49 -0.53
C PHE A 222 10.06 -1.99 -1.65
N THR A 223 8.75 -2.17 -1.49
CA THR A 223 7.79 -1.51 -2.39
C THR A 223 7.99 -0.01 -2.18
N ASN A 224 8.66 0.65 -3.14
CA ASN A 224 8.77 2.10 -3.16
C ASN A 224 7.39 2.68 -3.47
N ILE A 225 6.61 2.93 -2.42
CA ILE A 225 5.42 3.77 -2.55
C ILE A 225 5.92 5.20 -2.57
N THR A 226 6.08 5.75 -3.77
CA THR A 226 6.35 7.19 -3.90
C THR A 226 5.02 7.92 -3.71
N PHE A 227 4.72 8.31 -2.47
CA PHE A 227 3.77 9.39 -2.23
C PHE A 227 4.51 10.67 -2.61
N ILE A 228 4.24 11.21 -3.79
CA ILE A 228 4.57 12.61 -4.04
C ILE A 228 3.47 13.40 -3.32
N PRO A 229 3.78 14.17 -2.26
CA PRO A 229 2.84 15.15 -1.74
C PRO A 229 2.61 16.18 -2.84
N VAL A 230 1.58 15.94 -3.64
CA VAL A 230 0.99 16.98 -4.46
C VAL A 230 0.17 17.80 -3.51
N GLU A 231 0.39 19.11 -3.51
CA GLU A 231 -0.58 20.05 -2.99
C GLU A 231 -1.90 19.81 -3.75
N GLN A 232 -2.73 18.91 -3.21
CA GLN A 232 -4.06 18.70 -3.72
C GLN A 232 -4.85 19.89 -3.21
N LYS A 233 -5.08 20.88 -4.07
CA LYS A 233 -6.16 21.84 -3.84
C LYS A 233 -7.38 21.01 -3.41
N SER A 234 -7.96 21.36 -2.27
CA SER A 234 -9.19 20.73 -1.78
C SER A 234 -10.14 20.52 -2.97
N PRO A 235 -10.87 19.39 -3.06
CA PRO A 235 -11.81 19.16 -4.13
C PRO A 235 -12.94 20.19 -4.02
N GLN A 236 -12.68 21.40 -4.50
CA GLN A 236 -13.68 22.17 -5.17
C GLN A 236 -14.02 21.32 -6.38
N VAL A 237 -15.31 21.04 -6.53
CA VAL A 237 -15.92 20.61 -7.80
C VAL A 237 -15.06 21.18 -8.90
N ALA A 238 -14.43 20.31 -9.69
CA ALA A 238 -13.64 20.74 -10.82
C ALA A 238 -14.50 21.74 -11.61
N ALA A 239 -14.21 23.03 -11.44
CA ALA A 239 -14.31 23.93 -12.55
C ALA A 239 -13.23 23.38 -13.48
N LEU A 240 -13.67 22.52 -14.41
CA LEU A 240 -12.88 22.18 -15.56
C LEU A 240 -12.46 23.53 -16.15
N ASN A 241 -11.21 23.91 -15.97
CA ASN A 241 -10.62 24.86 -16.88
C ASN A 241 -10.80 24.22 -18.26
N GLU A 242 -11.48 24.91 -19.16
CA GLU A 242 -11.87 24.41 -20.49
C GLU A 242 -10.66 24.05 -21.39
N GLU A 243 -9.44 24.14 -20.87
CA GLU A 243 -8.17 23.92 -21.56
C GLU A 243 -7.30 22.83 -20.90
N ASP A 244 -7.86 21.67 -20.54
CA ASP A 244 -7.04 20.53 -20.15
C ASP A 244 -6.41 19.87 -21.41
N PRO A 245 -5.07 19.81 -21.53
CA PRO A 245 -4.40 19.25 -22.70
C PRO A 245 -4.52 17.71 -22.80
N ILE A 246 -4.87 16.99 -21.73
CA ILE A 246 -5.01 15.51 -21.78
C ILE A 246 -6.22 15.10 -22.63
N PRO A 247 -7.46 15.60 -22.37
CA PRO A 247 -8.60 15.32 -23.23
C PRO A 247 -8.34 15.67 -24.70
N GLN A 248 -7.65 16.79 -24.98
CA GLN A 248 -7.38 17.23 -26.36
C GLN A 248 -6.39 16.32 -27.09
N LYS A 249 -5.29 15.93 -26.42
CA LYS A 249 -4.30 15.00 -26.98
C LYS A 249 -4.88 13.59 -27.15
N ALA A 250 -5.65 13.11 -26.17
CA ALA A 250 -6.36 11.84 -26.24
C ALA A 250 -7.39 11.86 -27.38
N PHE A 251 -8.19 12.92 -27.50
CA PHE A 251 -9.19 13.11 -28.57
C PHE A 251 -8.56 13.07 -29.96
N LYS A 252 -7.45 13.80 -30.20
CA LYS A 252 -6.75 13.77 -31.50
C LYS A 252 -6.25 12.38 -31.89
N SER A 253 -5.85 11.57 -30.92
CA SER A 253 -5.42 10.18 -31.18
C SER A 253 -6.62 9.24 -31.32
N LEU A 254 -7.65 9.41 -30.49
CA LEU A 254 -8.87 8.63 -30.53
C LEU A 254 -9.67 8.88 -31.80
N SER A 255 -9.74 10.11 -32.33
CA SER A 255 -10.42 10.43 -33.58
C SER A 255 -9.76 9.80 -34.81
N LYS A 256 -8.44 9.54 -34.76
CA LYS A 256 -7.74 8.75 -35.80
C LYS A 256 -8.14 7.28 -35.78
N ILE A 257 -8.45 6.75 -34.60
CA ILE A 257 -8.80 5.33 -34.39
C ILE A 257 -10.33 5.13 -34.55
N CYS A 258 -11.11 6.14 -34.18
CA CYS A 258 -12.57 6.17 -34.17
C CYS A 258 -13.04 7.32 -35.08
N PRO A 259 -13.16 7.11 -36.40
CA PRO A 259 -13.51 8.16 -37.35
C PRO A 259 -14.92 8.77 -37.12
N ASN A 260 -15.78 8.08 -36.36
CA ASN A 260 -17.10 8.58 -35.95
C ASN A 260 -17.04 9.58 -34.78
N ILE A 261 -15.88 9.75 -34.12
CA ILE A 261 -15.68 10.78 -33.10
C ILE A 261 -15.29 12.07 -33.83
N THR A 262 -16.30 12.85 -34.23
CA THR A 262 -16.13 14.08 -35.01
C THR A 262 -16.14 15.34 -34.17
N THR A 263 -16.73 15.30 -32.98
CA THR A 263 -16.85 16.43 -32.06
C THR A 263 -16.29 16.11 -30.70
N MET A 264 -15.43 16.99 -30.21
CA MET A 264 -15.06 17.04 -28.80
C MET A 264 -16.31 17.49 -28.05
N VAL A 265 -16.78 16.71 -27.07
CA VAL A 265 -17.91 17.14 -26.24
C VAL A 265 -17.40 18.27 -25.33
N SER A 266 -17.49 19.50 -25.82
CA SER A 266 -17.18 20.72 -25.07
C SER A 266 -18.40 21.05 -24.21
N GLY A 267 -18.33 20.68 -22.93
CA GLY A 267 -19.36 20.98 -21.96
C GLY A 267 -19.96 19.74 -21.32
N LEU A 268 -20.03 19.76 -19.99
CA LEU A 268 -20.84 18.84 -19.22
C LEU A 268 -22.31 19.05 -19.60
N ASN A 269 -22.87 18.14 -20.39
CA ASN A 269 -24.31 17.95 -20.35
C ASN A 269 -24.65 17.59 -18.90
N SER A 270 -25.43 18.46 -18.25
CA SER A 270 -25.89 18.40 -16.85
C SER A 270 -26.65 17.13 -16.46
N THR A 271 -26.74 16.16 -17.37
CA THR A 271 -27.46 14.91 -17.24
C THR A 271 -26.59 13.69 -16.89
N PHE A 272 -25.26 13.81 -16.78
CA PHE A 272 -24.38 12.69 -16.40
C PHE A 272 -23.91 12.65 -14.93
N TYR A 273 -24.35 13.62 -14.12
CA TYR A 273 -23.84 13.88 -12.77
C TYR A 273 -24.16 12.84 -11.68
N SER A 274 -24.83 11.73 -11.97
CA SER A 274 -25.25 10.76 -10.94
C SER A 274 -24.40 9.50 -10.81
N ASN A 275 -23.37 9.30 -11.64
CA ASN A 275 -22.83 7.95 -11.90
C ASN A 275 -21.31 7.79 -11.65
N TYR A 276 -20.83 8.29 -10.51
CA TYR A 276 -19.42 8.17 -10.10
C TYR A 276 -19.18 6.99 -9.15
N TYR A 277 -18.02 6.36 -9.25
CA TYR A 277 -17.58 5.27 -8.37
C TYR A 277 -16.66 5.77 -7.26
N TYR A 278 -17.13 6.69 -6.40
CA TYR A 278 -16.38 7.21 -5.26
C TYR A 278 -15.99 6.12 -4.24
N ASP A 279 -16.75 5.04 -4.20
CA ASP A 279 -16.62 3.95 -3.25
C ASP A 279 -15.83 2.76 -3.79
N ILE A 280 -15.23 2.86 -4.98
CA ILE A 280 -14.38 1.82 -5.56
C ILE A 280 -12.99 2.39 -5.83
N LEU A 281 -11.94 1.64 -5.44
CA LEU A 281 -10.59 1.89 -5.92
C LEU A 281 -10.37 1.11 -7.23
N LEU A 282 -10.15 1.83 -8.33
CA LEU A 282 -9.80 1.24 -9.61
C LEU A 282 -8.29 1.01 -9.67
N VAL A 283 -7.87 -0.25 -9.80
CA VAL A 283 -6.47 -0.67 -9.94
C VAL A 283 -6.25 -1.09 -11.39
N ILE A 284 -5.46 -0.31 -12.13
CA ILE A 284 -5.13 -0.62 -13.53
C ILE A 284 -3.72 -1.20 -13.62
N VAL A 285 -3.62 -2.43 -14.11
CA VAL A 285 -2.40 -3.23 -14.09
C VAL A 285 -1.75 -3.28 -15.46
N PHE A 286 -0.49 -2.83 -15.55
CA PHE A 286 0.36 -2.94 -16.73
C PHE A 286 1.24 -4.18 -16.62
N ASN A 287 0.88 -5.26 -17.30
CA ASN A 287 1.60 -6.54 -17.23
C ASN A 287 3.04 -6.48 -17.80
N LEU A 288 3.33 -5.50 -18.65
CA LEU A 288 4.63 -5.33 -19.31
C LEU A 288 5.13 -3.88 -19.19
N PRO A 289 6.45 -3.69 -19.00
CA PRO A 289 7.04 -2.36 -19.02
C PRO A 289 6.93 -1.75 -20.43
N GLY A 290 6.83 -0.42 -20.49
CA GLY A 290 6.89 0.35 -21.74
C GLY A 290 5.54 0.77 -22.32
N PHE A 291 4.43 0.38 -21.71
CA PHE A 291 3.08 0.77 -22.12
C PHE A 291 2.46 1.89 -21.28
N TYR A 292 3.19 2.49 -20.34
CA TYR A 292 2.66 3.53 -19.43
C TYR A 292 2.19 4.79 -20.16
N SER A 293 2.68 5.06 -21.37
CA SER A 293 2.12 6.13 -22.23
C SER A 293 0.63 5.96 -22.57
N ASN A 294 0.06 4.75 -22.38
CA ASN A 294 -1.37 4.48 -22.53
C ASN A 294 -2.23 5.05 -21.40
N VAL A 295 -1.64 5.48 -20.28
CA VAL A 295 -2.34 6.16 -19.16
C VAL A 295 -3.21 7.31 -19.67
N ARG A 296 -2.77 8.06 -20.68
CA ARG A 296 -3.55 9.14 -21.30
C ARG A 296 -4.92 8.71 -21.84
N TYR A 297 -5.03 7.47 -22.32
CA TYR A 297 -6.28 6.92 -22.85
C TYR A 297 -7.15 6.38 -21.73
N LEU A 298 -6.53 5.68 -20.77
CA LEU A 298 -7.20 5.11 -19.61
C LEU A 298 -7.79 6.21 -18.71
N ASP A 299 -7.04 7.28 -18.45
CA ASP A 299 -7.52 8.44 -17.69
C ASP A 299 -8.65 9.18 -18.44
N ALA A 300 -8.55 9.31 -19.77
CA ALA A 300 -9.63 9.90 -20.57
C ALA A 300 -10.92 9.06 -20.54
N LEU A 301 -10.82 7.73 -20.45
CA LEU A 301 -11.97 6.82 -20.39
C LEU A 301 -12.56 6.71 -18.98
N TYR A 302 -11.73 6.67 -17.94
CA TYR A 302 -12.15 6.28 -16.60
C TYR A 302 -11.95 7.38 -15.55
N GLY A 303 -11.02 8.32 -15.75
CA GLY A 303 -10.65 9.36 -14.77
C GLY A 303 -11.78 10.32 -14.41
N GLN A 304 -12.79 10.48 -15.28
CA GLN A 304 -13.98 11.26 -14.96
C GLN A 304 -15.02 10.48 -14.15
N VAL A 305 -14.92 9.15 -14.04
CA VAL A 305 -15.97 8.29 -13.44
C VAL A 305 -15.46 7.62 -12.18
N PHE A 306 -14.19 7.23 -12.17
CA PHE A 306 -13.47 6.72 -11.03
C PHE A 306 -12.57 7.83 -10.49
N PRO A 307 -12.94 8.50 -9.39
CA PRO A 307 -12.10 9.51 -8.76
C PRO A 307 -10.87 8.88 -8.09
N ASN A 308 -10.97 7.60 -7.68
CA ASN A 308 -9.90 6.85 -7.05
C ASN A 308 -9.32 5.85 -8.06
N ILE A 309 -8.20 6.21 -8.69
CA ILE A 309 -7.47 5.33 -9.62
C ILE A 309 -6.04 5.19 -9.14
N ILE A 310 -5.53 3.95 -9.13
CA ILE A 310 -4.12 3.67 -8.97
C ILE A 310 -3.64 2.79 -10.12
N TYR A 311 -2.51 3.15 -10.70
CA TYR A 311 -1.84 2.35 -11.71
C TYR A 311 -0.84 1.42 -11.03
N CYS A 312 -0.56 0.26 -11.62
CA CYS A 312 0.41 -0.69 -11.08
C CYS A 312 1.23 -1.30 -12.20
N GLY A 313 2.53 -1.44 -11.98
CA GLY A 313 3.47 -1.99 -12.96
C GLY A 313 4.84 -2.22 -12.33
N ASP A 314 5.82 -2.62 -13.13
CA ASP A 314 7.14 -3.07 -12.66
C ASP A 314 8.22 -1.99 -12.59
N ASN A 315 7.93 -0.74 -12.99
CA ASN A 315 8.93 0.32 -13.10
C ASN A 315 8.32 1.72 -12.90
N ALA A 316 8.46 2.27 -11.69
CA ALA A 316 7.95 3.58 -11.32
C ALA A 316 8.67 4.74 -12.03
N SER A 317 9.99 4.63 -12.22
CA SER A 317 10.79 5.66 -12.90
C SER A 317 10.34 5.83 -14.36
N LEU A 318 10.15 4.71 -15.06
CA LEU A 318 9.65 4.70 -16.43
C LEU A 318 8.20 5.17 -16.50
N PHE A 319 7.37 4.80 -15.52
CA PHE A 319 6.01 5.32 -15.41
C PHE A 319 5.99 6.85 -15.28
N ALA A 320 6.81 7.40 -14.38
CA ALA A 320 6.93 8.84 -14.18
C ALA A 320 7.41 9.54 -15.46
N GLU A 321 8.45 9.04 -16.10
CA GLU A 321 8.97 9.57 -17.37
C GLU A 321 7.89 9.59 -18.47
N GLN A 322 7.13 8.51 -18.63
CA GLN A 322 6.13 8.39 -19.69
C GLN A 322 4.83 9.16 -19.40
N THR A 323 4.59 9.56 -18.15
CA THR A 323 3.37 10.26 -17.73
C THR A 323 3.58 11.74 -17.39
N GLN A 324 4.82 12.21 -17.21
CA GLN A 324 5.15 13.58 -16.82
C GLN A 324 4.50 14.66 -17.70
N HIS A 325 4.32 14.41 -19.00
CA HIS A 325 3.78 15.37 -19.97
C HIS A 325 2.26 15.43 -20.02
N LEU A 326 1.58 14.63 -19.20
CA LEU A 326 0.14 14.64 -19.11
C LEU A 326 -0.35 15.83 -18.29
N GLY A 327 0.46 16.45 -17.43
CA GLY A 327 0.03 17.62 -16.65
C GLY A 327 -0.93 17.27 -15.51
N LYS A 328 -1.04 15.98 -15.19
CA LYS A 328 -1.71 15.42 -14.02
C LYS A 328 -0.76 14.44 -13.34
N GLN A 329 -0.82 14.37 -12.02
CA GLN A 329 -0.09 13.36 -11.26
C GLN A 329 -0.96 12.11 -11.08
N PHE A 330 -0.31 10.95 -11.13
CA PHE A 330 -0.97 9.66 -11.05
C PHE A 330 -0.36 8.82 -9.94
N SER A 331 -1.21 8.18 -9.15
CA SER A 331 -0.76 7.21 -8.14
C SER A 331 -0.26 5.93 -8.84
N PHE A 332 0.87 5.41 -8.39
CA PHE A 332 1.51 4.23 -8.96
C PHE A 332 1.99 3.26 -7.87
N ILE A 333 1.75 1.96 -8.08
CA ILE A 333 2.32 0.86 -7.32
C ILE A 333 3.40 0.21 -8.17
N GLU A 334 4.64 0.24 -7.69
CA GLU A 334 5.72 -0.56 -8.28
C GLU A 334 5.68 -1.97 -7.70
N GLU A 335 5.43 -2.97 -8.55
CA GLU A 335 5.40 -4.38 -8.17
C GLU A 335 6.00 -5.24 -9.31
N PRO A 336 6.92 -6.17 -9.01
CA PRO A 336 7.53 -7.03 -10.03
C PRO A 336 6.53 -8.10 -10.53
N LEU A 337 5.87 -7.82 -11.66
CA LEU A 337 4.74 -8.65 -12.14
C LEU A 337 5.11 -9.91 -12.92
N ASP A 338 6.40 -10.11 -13.22
CA ASP A 338 6.90 -11.26 -13.98
C ASP A 338 6.11 -11.47 -15.29
N ARG A 339 6.07 -10.41 -16.12
CA ARG A 339 5.34 -10.34 -17.39
C ARG A 339 3.86 -10.73 -17.27
N GLY A 340 3.23 -10.35 -16.16
CA GLY A 340 1.82 -10.62 -15.87
C GLY A 340 1.55 -11.94 -15.14
N THR A 341 2.57 -12.76 -14.87
CA THR A 341 2.42 -14.05 -14.17
C THR A 341 1.76 -13.86 -12.80
N VAL A 342 2.20 -12.84 -12.06
CA VAL A 342 1.76 -12.58 -10.68
C VAL A 342 1.04 -11.24 -10.56
N ASN A 343 0.34 -10.83 -11.62
CA ASN A 343 -0.31 -9.51 -11.72
C ASN A 343 -1.35 -9.22 -10.61
N TYR A 344 -1.90 -10.26 -9.99
CA TYR A 344 -2.79 -10.17 -8.83
C TYR A 344 -2.11 -9.55 -7.59
N MET A 345 -0.78 -9.49 -7.56
CA MET A 345 -0.06 -8.78 -6.50
C MET A 345 -0.34 -7.27 -6.49
N CYS A 346 -0.69 -6.67 -7.63
CA CYS A 346 -1.19 -5.29 -7.64
C CYS A 346 -2.46 -5.12 -6.79
N ALA A 347 -3.35 -6.12 -6.80
CA ALA A 347 -4.54 -6.12 -5.96
C ALA A 347 -4.15 -6.26 -4.47
N VAL A 348 -3.18 -7.13 -4.17
CA VAL A 348 -2.64 -7.30 -2.81
C VAL A 348 -2.09 -5.97 -2.29
N ARG A 349 -1.25 -5.27 -3.06
CA ARG A 349 -0.68 -3.97 -2.67
C ARG A 349 -1.75 -2.91 -2.47
N ALA A 350 -2.72 -2.81 -3.37
CA ALA A 350 -3.83 -1.89 -3.22
C ALA A 350 -4.65 -2.17 -1.94
N ILE A 351 -4.84 -3.45 -1.57
CA ILE A 351 -5.51 -3.83 -0.32
C ILE A 351 -4.68 -3.46 0.90
N GLU A 352 -3.36 -3.64 0.86
CA GLU A 352 -2.42 -3.29 1.94
C GLU A 352 -2.39 -1.79 2.22
N MET A 353 -2.64 -0.96 1.21
CA MET A 353 -2.86 0.47 1.41
C MET A 353 -4.06 0.73 2.33
N ASN A 354 -5.02 -0.19 2.45
CA ASN A 354 -6.15 -0.10 3.40
C ASN A 354 -7.05 1.14 3.21
N CYS A 355 -7.24 1.57 1.96
CA CYS A 355 -8.16 2.65 1.60
C CYS A 355 -9.60 2.35 2.07
N ASN A 356 -10.32 3.38 2.52
CA ASN A 356 -11.71 3.24 2.96
C ASN A 356 -12.70 3.23 1.78
N VAL A 357 -12.72 2.12 1.04
CA VAL A 357 -13.60 1.89 -0.12
C VAL A 357 -14.51 0.67 0.10
N LYS A 358 -15.61 0.57 -0.67
CA LYS A 358 -16.50 -0.60 -0.69
C LYS A 358 -15.88 -1.79 -1.42
N GLY A 359 -14.90 -1.55 -2.28
CA GLY A 359 -14.06 -2.60 -2.84
C GLY A 359 -13.07 -2.12 -3.89
N PHE A 360 -12.41 -3.09 -4.51
CA PHE A 360 -11.29 -2.89 -5.41
C PHE A 360 -11.67 -3.47 -6.77
N LEU A 361 -11.70 -2.65 -7.83
CA LEU A 361 -11.89 -3.13 -9.20
C LEU A 361 -10.52 -3.22 -9.85
N ILE A 362 -10.12 -4.43 -10.22
CA ILE A 362 -8.84 -4.72 -10.86
C ILE A 362 -9.10 -4.89 -12.35
N MET A 363 -8.33 -4.20 -13.18
CA MET A 363 -8.35 -4.41 -14.63
C MET A 363 -6.96 -4.33 -15.25
N GLY A 364 -6.72 -5.10 -16.32
CA GLY A 364 -5.53 -4.94 -17.17
C GLY A 364 -5.57 -3.65 -17.99
N ASP A 365 -4.40 -3.17 -18.41
CA ASP A 365 -4.25 -1.98 -19.25
C ASP A 365 -4.82 -2.16 -20.68
N ASP A 366 -5.02 -3.41 -21.12
CA ASP A 366 -5.60 -3.78 -22.41
C ASP A 366 -7.11 -4.12 -22.35
N VAL A 367 -7.78 -3.77 -21.25
CA VAL A 367 -9.22 -3.98 -21.05
C VAL A 367 -10.04 -2.71 -21.35
N LEU A 368 -11.15 -2.91 -22.06
CA LEU A 368 -12.22 -1.91 -22.18
C LEU A 368 -13.41 -2.27 -21.27
N PHE A 369 -13.60 -1.51 -20.19
CA PHE A 369 -14.63 -1.74 -19.18
C PHE A 369 -15.83 -0.81 -19.40
N LYS A 370 -17.04 -1.38 -19.58
CA LYS A 370 -18.28 -0.60 -19.77
C LYS A 370 -18.84 -0.14 -18.43
N HIS A 371 -18.17 0.83 -17.81
CA HIS A 371 -18.47 1.26 -16.44
C HIS A 371 -19.95 1.64 -16.21
N TRP A 372 -20.67 2.14 -17.23
CA TRP A 372 -22.08 2.50 -17.12
C TRP A 372 -23.03 1.30 -16.95
N ALA A 373 -22.60 0.07 -17.29
CA ALA A 373 -23.43 -1.12 -17.16
C ALA A 373 -23.49 -1.68 -15.73
N PHE A 374 -22.66 -1.18 -14.81
CA PHE A 374 -22.44 -1.78 -13.48
C PHE A 374 -22.73 -0.85 -12.31
N LEU A 375 -23.40 0.28 -12.57
CA LEU A 375 -23.64 1.31 -11.55
C LEU A 375 -24.47 0.80 -10.36
N ASN A 376 -25.39 -0.12 -10.64
CA ASN A 376 -26.30 -0.71 -9.65
C ASN A 376 -25.88 -2.14 -9.23
N SER A 377 -24.67 -2.57 -9.57
CA SER A 377 -24.18 -3.91 -9.19
C SER A 377 -23.96 -4.02 -7.68
N LEU A 378 -24.23 -5.21 -7.12
CA LEU A 378 -24.03 -5.50 -5.69
C LEU A 378 -22.54 -5.53 -5.34
N LYS A 379 -22.07 -4.55 -4.57
CA LYS A 379 -20.65 -4.34 -4.22
C LYS A 379 -20.15 -5.18 -3.03
N ASP A 380 -21.02 -5.99 -2.43
CA ASP A 380 -20.69 -6.87 -1.29
C ASP A 380 -20.15 -8.25 -1.72
N HIS A 381 -20.16 -8.51 -3.04
CA HIS A 381 -19.78 -9.77 -3.64
C HIS A 381 -18.70 -9.58 -4.70
N PHE A 382 -17.95 -10.65 -5.00
CA PHE A 382 -16.99 -10.61 -6.09
C PHE A 382 -17.68 -10.41 -7.43
N TRP A 383 -17.06 -9.61 -8.30
CA TRP A 383 -17.48 -9.53 -9.70
C TRP A 383 -16.42 -10.18 -10.58
N THR A 384 -16.81 -11.09 -11.47
CA THR A 384 -15.85 -11.75 -12.35
C THR A 384 -16.40 -11.97 -13.75
N THR A 385 -15.49 -12.08 -14.72
CA THR A 385 -15.80 -12.48 -16.10
C THR A 385 -15.55 -13.96 -16.36
N PHE A 386 -15.31 -14.77 -15.31
CA PHE A 386 -14.77 -16.11 -15.46
C PHE A 386 -15.78 -17.07 -16.09
N GLU A 387 -15.44 -17.56 -17.27
CA GLU A 387 -16.02 -18.74 -17.93
C GLU A 387 -14.88 -19.71 -18.23
N GLY A 388 -14.12 -20.03 -17.18
CA GLY A 388 -12.89 -20.80 -17.29
C GLY A 388 -13.13 -22.25 -17.67
N ARG A 389 -12.02 -22.95 -17.91
CA ARG A 389 -12.03 -24.40 -18.07
C ARG A 389 -11.78 -25.04 -16.71
N TYR A 390 -12.52 -26.09 -16.41
CA TYR A 390 -12.19 -26.94 -15.28
C TYR A 390 -11.01 -27.83 -15.63
N ILE A 391 -9.98 -27.80 -14.80
CA ILE A 391 -8.76 -28.59 -14.93
C ILE A 391 -8.72 -29.59 -13.78
N SER A 392 -8.40 -30.84 -14.11
CA SER A 392 -8.18 -31.87 -13.09
C SER A 392 -6.77 -31.78 -12.53
N ILE A 393 -6.68 -31.63 -11.21
CA ILE A 393 -5.42 -31.51 -10.46
C ILE A 393 -4.63 -32.82 -10.50
N ASN A 394 -5.32 -33.96 -10.60
CA ASN A 394 -4.73 -35.30 -10.57
C ASN A 394 -4.17 -35.78 -11.92
N ILE A 395 -4.28 -34.99 -13.00
CA ILE A 395 -3.68 -35.35 -14.29
C ILE A 395 -2.17 -35.15 -14.21
N SER A 396 -1.41 -36.22 -14.48
CA SER A 396 0.05 -36.15 -14.64
C SER A 396 0.40 -35.16 -15.76
N GLU A 397 1.43 -34.35 -15.56
CA GLU A 397 1.89 -33.26 -16.46
C GLU A 397 1.99 -33.63 -17.95
N SER A 398 2.15 -34.92 -18.24
CA SER A 398 2.40 -35.47 -19.58
C SER A 398 1.23 -35.43 -20.58
N ASN A 399 0.02 -34.94 -20.24
CA ASN A 399 -1.13 -34.96 -21.18
C ASN A 399 -1.98 -33.67 -21.27
N HIS A 400 -1.65 -32.58 -20.57
CA HIS A 400 -2.45 -31.35 -20.65
C HIS A 400 -1.98 -30.43 -21.79
N ARG A 401 -2.91 -29.86 -22.57
CA ARG A 401 -2.59 -29.03 -23.75
C ARG A 401 -2.30 -27.55 -23.43
N TRP A 402 -2.54 -27.11 -22.19
CA TRP A 402 -2.35 -25.72 -21.80
C TRP A 402 -0.93 -25.48 -21.30
N PHE A 403 -0.18 -24.67 -22.03
CA PHE A 403 1.23 -24.36 -21.76
C PHE A 403 1.50 -23.94 -20.31
N TRP A 404 0.68 -23.03 -19.75
CA TRP A 404 0.89 -22.51 -18.41
C TRP A 404 0.76 -23.57 -17.31
N TRP A 405 -0.14 -24.55 -17.49
CA TRP A 405 -0.31 -25.65 -16.53
C TRP A 405 0.93 -26.54 -16.43
N ASN A 406 1.61 -26.76 -17.56
CA ASN A 406 2.81 -27.62 -17.63
C ASN A 406 4.10 -26.83 -17.34
N SER A 407 4.01 -25.54 -17.03
CA SER A 407 5.17 -24.73 -16.66
C SER A 407 5.43 -24.79 -15.16
N GLU A 408 6.60 -24.34 -14.72
CA GLU A 408 6.95 -24.20 -13.29
C GLU A 408 5.94 -23.33 -12.50
N LYS A 409 5.17 -22.48 -13.18
CA LYS A 409 4.15 -21.58 -12.60
C LYS A 409 2.75 -22.21 -12.55
N GLY A 410 2.61 -23.44 -13.05
CA GLY A 410 1.36 -24.17 -13.21
C GLY A 410 1.13 -25.19 -12.11
N LYS A 411 1.08 -26.47 -12.49
CA LYS A 411 0.74 -27.59 -11.60
C LYS A 411 1.69 -27.72 -10.42
N GLU A 412 3.00 -27.76 -10.66
CA GLU A 412 4.01 -27.94 -9.62
C GLU A 412 3.89 -26.86 -8.52
N ALA A 413 3.87 -25.59 -8.92
CA ALA A 413 3.68 -24.47 -8.01
C ALA A 413 2.33 -24.50 -7.26
N PHE A 414 1.25 -24.91 -7.94
CA PHE A 414 -0.07 -25.04 -7.34
C PHE A 414 -0.11 -26.15 -6.29
N ASP A 415 0.43 -27.34 -6.62
CA ASP A 415 0.47 -28.48 -5.71
C ASP A 415 1.28 -28.15 -4.45
N LYS A 416 2.45 -27.54 -4.62
CA LYS A 416 3.26 -27.07 -3.50
C LYS A 416 2.50 -26.09 -2.59
N THR A 417 1.77 -25.15 -3.20
CA THR A 417 0.92 -24.23 -2.42
C THR A 417 -0.20 -24.97 -1.69
N LEU A 418 -0.81 -25.98 -2.31
CA LEU A 418 -1.87 -26.76 -1.68
C LEU A 418 -1.34 -27.61 -0.51
N GLU A 419 -0.12 -28.13 -0.61
CA GLU A 419 0.59 -28.80 0.48
C GLU A 419 0.91 -27.82 1.62
N ASP A 420 1.42 -26.63 1.31
CA ASP A 420 1.69 -25.56 2.27
C ASP A 420 0.41 -25.14 3.03
N LEU A 421 -0.72 -25.09 2.31
CA LEU A 421 -2.03 -24.79 2.89
C LEU A 421 -2.55 -25.92 3.80
N LYS A 422 -2.37 -27.19 3.40
CA LYS A 422 -2.82 -28.37 4.16
C LYS A 422 -1.96 -28.66 5.39
N SER A 423 -0.67 -28.32 5.36
CA SER A 423 0.28 -28.59 6.46
C SER A 423 0.11 -27.69 7.70
N ASN A 424 -0.90 -26.80 7.70
CA ASN A 424 -1.41 -26.09 8.89
C ASN A 424 -0.34 -25.29 9.67
N LEU A 425 0.46 -24.52 8.96
CA LEU A 425 1.42 -23.56 9.53
C LEU A 425 0.67 -22.32 10.05
N SER A 426 0.56 -22.17 11.37
CA SER A 426 0.25 -20.92 12.09
C SER A 426 -0.81 -20.02 11.43
N ILE A 427 -2.06 -20.48 11.33
CA ILE A 427 -3.14 -19.67 10.75
C ILE A 427 -3.55 -18.56 11.74
N PRO A 428 -3.55 -17.28 11.34
CA PRO A 428 -4.11 -16.22 12.17
C PRO A 428 -5.58 -16.51 12.50
N GLN A 429 -5.95 -16.44 13.77
CA GLN A 429 -7.26 -16.84 14.31
C GLN A 429 -8.47 -16.18 13.63
N PHE A 430 -8.27 -15.08 12.88
CA PHE A 430 -9.30 -14.34 12.14
C PHE A 430 -9.53 -14.81 10.70
N ILE A 431 -8.65 -15.67 10.16
CA ILE A 431 -8.84 -16.28 8.84
C ILE A 431 -9.66 -17.54 9.08
N ASN A 432 -10.95 -17.46 8.75
CA ASN A 432 -11.84 -18.61 8.63
C ASN A 432 -11.05 -19.75 7.98
N SER A 433 -10.91 -20.86 8.69
CA SER A 433 -9.83 -21.84 8.50
C SER A 433 -9.56 -22.22 7.04
N THR A 434 -8.31 -22.53 6.70
CA THR A 434 -7.95 -23.06 5.36
C THR A 434 -8.86 -24.20 4.91
N SER A 435 -9.37 -25.01 5.85
CA SER A 435 -10.39 -26.03 5.56
C SER A 435 -11.67 -25.44 4.96
N LEU A 436 -12.22 -24.35 5.50
CA LEU A 436 -13.43 -23.71 4.97
C LEU A 436 -13.22 -23.13 3.57
N PHE A 437 -12.04 -22.55 3.32
CA PHE A 437 -11.67 -22.09 1.99
C PHE A 437 -11.63 -23.25 0.98
N LEU A 438 -10.98 -24.35 1.35
CA LEU A 438 -10.89 -25.55 0.50
C LEU A 438 -12.28 -26.18 0.30
N ASP A 439 -13.08 -26.32 1.36
CA ASP A 439 -14.44 -26.86 1.29
C ASP A 439 -15.32 -26.01 0.36
N SER A 440 -15.22 -24.67 0.46
CA SER A 440 -15.91 -23.75 -0.44
C SER A 440 -15.43 -23.93 -1.88
N LEU A 441 -14.12 -24.00 -2.10
CA LEU A 441 -13.53 -24.21 -3.42
C LEU A 441 -14.05 -25.50 -4.06
N TRP A 442 -13.98 -26.62 -3.35
CA TRP A 442 -14.41 -27.93 -3.86
C TRP A 442 -15.92 -28.02 -4.05
N THR A 443 -16.70 -27.37 -3.18
CA THR A 443 -18.15 -27.23 -3.38
C THR A 443 -18.46 -26.42 -4.64
N PHE A 444 -17.69 -25.35 -4.90
CA PHE A 444 -17.86 -24.52 -6.09
C PHE A 444 -17.54 -25.28 -7.38
N THR A 445 -16.45 -26.03 -7.40
CA THR A 445 -16.01 -26.81 -8.57
C THR A 445 -16.73 -28.15 -8.72
N GLY A 446 -17.38 -28.62 -7.65
CA GLY A 446 -18.11 -29.88 -7.60
C GLY A 446 -17.22 -31.11 -7.38
N SER A 447 -15.91 -30.94 -7.22
CA SER A 447 -14.95 -32.01 -6.93
C SER A 447 -13.67 -31.46 -6.32
N SER A 448 -13.07 -32.20 -5.37
CA SER A 448 -11.75 -31.88 -4.80
C SER A 448 -10.61 -32.01 -5.80
N ASP A 449 -10.88 -32.61 -6.97
CA ASP A 449 -9.90 -32.83 -8.01
C ASP A 449 -9.98 -31.76 -9.10
N LEU A 450 -10.87 -30.78 -8.99
CA LEU A 450 -11.12 -29.78 -10.03
C LEU A 450 -10.84 -28.37 -9.54
N ILE A 451 -10.11 -27.61 -10.34
CA ILE A 451 -9.99 -26.15 -10.24
C ILE A 451 -10.45 -25.48 -11.54
N GLU A 452 -10.81 -24.20 -11.47
CA GLU A 452 -11.10 -23.40 -12.64
C GLU A 452 -9.85 -22.59 -13.05
N ALA A 453 -9.47 -22.68 -14.32
CA ALA A 453 -8.52 -21.75 -14.93
C ALA A 453 -9.25 -20.82 -15.88
N ALA A 454 -9.11 -19.51 -15.69
CA ALA A 454 -9.84 -18.51 -16.44
C ALA A 454 -9.00 -17.26 -16.70
N ILE A 455 -9.25 -16.62 -17.86
CA ILE A 455 -8.74 -15.28 -18.14
C ILE A 455 -9.32 -14.34 -17.07
N CYS A 456 -8.43 -13.66 -16.32
CA CYS A 456 -8.78 -12.86 -15.16
C CYS A 456 -8.31 -11.40 -15.27
N ASP A 457 -8.37 -10.83 -16.47
CA ASP A 457 -7.96 -9.44 -16.72
C ASP A 457 -8.91 -8.41 -16.08
N VAL A 458 -10.10 -8.82 -15.61
CA VAL A 458 -11.05 -7.96 -14.88
C VAL A 458 -11.73 -8.72 -13.76
N TYR A 459 -11.68 -8.17 -12.54
CA TYR A 459 -12.44 -8.68 -11.40
C TYR A 459 -12.58 -7.62 -10.30
N TYR A 460 -13.60 -7.75 -9.48
CA TYR A 460 -13.84 -6.88 -8.33
C TYR A 460 -13.75 -7.68 -7.03
N ILE A 461 -13.03 -7.12 -6.04
CA ILE A 461 -12.88 -7.67 -4.68
C ILE A 461 -13.71 -6.82 -3.71
N PRO A 462 -14.71 -7.38 -3.02
CA PRO A 462 -15.47 -6.64 -2.02
C PRO A 462 -14.63 -6.38 -0.76
N ALA A 463 -14.81 -5.21 -0.15
CA ALA A 463 -14.02 -4.82 1.02
C ALA A 463 -14.15 -5.81 2.19
N SER A 464 -15.31 -6.45 2.35
CA SER A 464 -15.55 -7.48 3.38
C SER A 464 -14.62 -8.69 3.26
N LYS A 465 -14.18 -9.05 2.05
CA LYS A 465 -13.34 -10.23 1.77
C LYS A 465 -11.88 -9.88 1.42
N ARG A 466 -11.52 -8.60 1.42
CA ARG A 466 -10.19 -8.11 0.99
C ARG A 466 -9.01 -8.73 1.76
N LEU A 467 -9.14 -8.89 3.08
CA LEU A 467 -8.04 -9.41 3.90
C LEU A 467 -7.79 -10.90 3.64
N GLN A 468 -8.86 -11.69 3.50
CA GLN A 468 -8.76 -13.09 3.12
C GLN A 468 -8.18 -13.22 1.71
N THR A 469 -8.67 -12.40 0.77
CA THR A 469 -8.17 -12.38 -0.62
C THR A 469 -6.67 -12.09 -0.67
N SER A 470 -6.23 -11.03 0.03
CA SER A 470 -4.81 -10.66 0.13
C SER A 470 -3.96 -11.78 0.73
N TRP A 471 -4.44 -12.44 1.78
CA TRP A 471 -3.72 -13.53 2.42
C TRP A 471 -3.55 -14.75 1.50
N PHE A 472 -4.63 -15.24 0.89
CA PHE A 472 -4.56 -16.40 -0.01
C PHE A 472 -3.72 -16.09 -1.25
N MET A 473 -3.91 -14.93 -1.88
CA MET A 473 -3.09 -14.51 -3.02
C MET A 473 -1.60 -14.48 -2.69
N LYS A 474 -1.21 -14.01 -1.50
CA LYS A 474 0.18 -14.07 -1.03
C LYS A 474 0.69 -15.50 -0.88
N LYS A 475 -0.13 -16.42 -0.37
CA LYS A 475 0.25 -17.85 -0.28
C LYS A 475 0.55 -18.44 -1.66
N PHE A 476 -0.31 -18.20 -2.63
CA PHE A 476 -0.05 -18.61 -4.02
C PHE A 476 1.18 -17.90 -4.63
N HIS A 477 1.44 -16.65 -4.25
CA HIS A 477 2.61 -15.90 -4.71
C HIS A 477 3.93 -16.48 -4.18
N GLN A 478 3.98 -17.07 -2.98
CA GLN A 478 5.19 -17.70 -2.43
C GLN A 478 5.77 -18.77 -3.38
N ASN A 479 4.89 -19.48 -4.10
CA ASN A 479 5.27 -20.45 -5.11
C ASN A 479 5.10 -19.93 -6.55
N ARG A 480 4.86 -18.63 -6.74
CA ARG A 480 4.74 -17.96 -8.06
C ARG A 480 3.66 -18.55 -8.99
N VAL A 481 2.55 -19.00 -8.42
CA VAL A 481 1.46 -19.61 -9.21
C VAL A 481 0.85 -18.59 -10.18
N PHE A 482 0.58 -19.03 -11.41
CA PHE A 482 0.08 -18.16 -12.49
C PHE A 482 -1.29 -17.53 -12.18
N SER A 483 -1.46 -16.26 -12.52
CA SER A 483 -2.64 -15.44 -12.22
C SER A 483 -3.96 -16.05 -12.66
N GLU A 484 -4.03 -16.64 -13.85
CA GLU A 484 -5.24 -17.30 -14.39
C GLU A 484 -5.63 -18.58 -13.63
N ILE A 485 -4.79 -19.04 -12.69
CA ILE A 485 -5.08 -20.12 -11.73
C ILE A 485 -5.41 -19.51 -10.36
N VAL A 486 -4.60 -18.56 -9.89
CA VAL A 486 -4.72 -17.97 -8.54
C VAL A 486 -6.03 -17.23 -8.38
N VAL A 487 -6.34 -16.28 -9.28
CA VAL A 487 -7.50 -15.39 -9.08
C VAL A 487 -8.80 -16.20 -9.07
N PRO A 488 -9.06 -17.11 -10.03
CA PRO A 488 -10.27 -17.95 -9.97
C PRO A 488 -10.31 -18.82 -8.71
N THR A 489 -9.18 -19.46 -8.34
CA THR A 489 -9.12 -20.32 -7.14
C THR A 489 -9.46 -19.55 -5.87
N VAL A 490 -8.86 -18.37 -5.68
CA VAL A 490 -9.11 -17.53 -4.50
C VAL A 490 -10.55 -17.04 -4.47
N VAL A 491 -11.11 -16.60 -5.61
CA VAL A 491 -12.52 -16.18 -5.66
C VAL A 491 -13.46 -17.35 -5.37
N ARG A 492 -13.21 -18.55 -5.91
CA ARG A 492 -14.07 -19.74 -5.70
C ARG A 492 -14.01 -20.25 -4.26
N GLY A 493 -12.86 -20.12 -3.60
CA GLY A 493 -12.72 -20.48 -2.20
C GLY A 493 -13.27 -19.43 -1.21
N LEU A 494 -13.60 -18.22 -1.68
CA LEU A 494 -14.11 -17.13 -0.83
C LEU A 494 -15.54 -16.69 -1.17
N GLU A 495 -16.18 -17.27 -2.17
CA GLU A 495 -17.54 -16.89 -2.59
C GLU A 495 -18.36 -18.10 -3.04
N THR A 496 -19.66 -18.06 -2.74
CA THR A 496 -20.57 -19.10 -3.23
C THR A 496 -20.97 -18.84 -4.68
N LYS A 497 -21.37 -19.90 -5.40
CA LYS A 497 -21.83 -19.78 -6.79
C LYS A 497 -23.09 -18.91 -6.94
N LYS A 498 -23.92 -18.83 -5.89
CA LYS A 498 -25.15 -18.03 -5.87
C LYS A 498 -24.86 -16.55 -5.70
N ASP A 499 -23.86 -16.22 -4.91
CA ASP A 499 -23.56 -14.85 -4.49
C ASP A 499 -22.57 -14.14 -5.43
N LEU A 500 -21.86 -14.90 -6.26
CA LEU A 500 -20.97 -14.37 -7.27
C LEU A 500 -21.72 -13.54 -8.33
N VAL A 501 -21.27 -12.29 -8.55
CA VAL A 501 -21.77 -11.44 -9.63
C VAL A 501 -20.98 -11.71 -10.91
N ARG A 502 -21.67 -12.16 -11.95
CA ARG A 502 -21.05 -12.38 -13.26
C ARG A 502 -21.13 -11.12 -14.12
N ILE A 503 -19.98 -10.69 -14.62
CA ILE A 503 -19.84 -9.62 -15.59
C ILE A 503 -19.72 -10.25 -16.98
N ASN A 504 -20.59 -9.85 -17.90
CA ASN A 504 -20.46 -10.27 -19.29
C ASN A 504 -19.25 -9.58 -19.95
N GLY A 505 -18.36 -10.39 -20.51
CA GLY A 505 -17.14 -9.93 -21.18
C GLY A 505 -16.85 -10.73 -22.45
N SER A 506 -15.89 -10.26 -23.23
CA SER A 506 -15.41 -10.98 -24.42
C SER A 506 -13.92 -10.77 -24.60
N SER A 507 -13.14 -11.84 -24.54
CA SER A 507 -11.70 -11.79 -24.81
C SER A 507 -11.43 -11.76 -26.31
N LEU A 508 -10.86 -10.66 -26.79
CA LEU A 508 -10.57 -10.44 -28.20
C LEU A 508 -9.16 -10.92 -28.55
N TRP A 509 -9.07 -11.84 -29.52
CA TRP A 509 -7.82 -12.40 -30.01
C TRP A 509 -7.69 -12.24 -31.52
N LYS A 510 -6.45 -12.09 -32.01
CA LYS A 510 -6.10 -11.96 -33.43
C LYS A 510 -6.90 -10.83 -34.11
N GLY A 511 -7.40 -11.04 -35.33
CA GLY A 511 -8.13 -10.03 -36.10
C GLY A 511 -9.39 -9.47 -35.41
N ARG A 512 -9.91 -10.09 -34.35
CA ARG A 512 -10.98 -9.49 -33.54
C ARG A 512 -10.53 -8.23 -32.79
N ARG A 513 -9.22 -8.10 -32.51
CA ARG A 513 -8.62 -6.89 -31.91
C ARG A 513 -8.60 -5.69 -32.86
N GLU A 514 -8.80 -5.89 -34.17
CA GLU A 514 -8.82 -4.79 -35.14
C GLU A 514 -10.13 -3.99 -35.10
N LYS A 515 -11.19 -4.56 -34.49
CA LYS A 515 -12.53 -3.93 -34.45
C LYS A 515 -13.13 -3.99 -33.03
N PRO A 516 -12.41 -3.50 -31.99
CA PRO A 516 -12.83 -3.65 -30.59
C PRO A 516 -14.16 -2.92 -30.30
N PHE A 517 -14.42 -1.83 -31.03
CA PHE A 517 -15.62 -1.00 -30.91
C PHE A 517 -16.93 -1.73 -31.23
N ARG A 518 -16.88 -2.83 -32.00
CA ARG A 518 -18.07 -3.70 -32.21
C ARG A 518 -18.57 -4.32 -30.90
N PHE A 519 -17.68 -4.46 -29.93
CA PHE A 519 -17.97 -5.01 -28.60
C PHE A 519 -18.10 -3.91 -27.55
N TYR A 520 -17.55 -2.72 -27.82
CA TYR A 520 -17.57 -1.54 -26.95
C TYR A 520 -18.47 -0.41 -27.48
N SER A 521 -19.73 -0.73 -27.80
CA SER A 521 -20.79 0.25 -28.05
C SER A 521 -21.71 0.41 -26.83
N LYS A 522 -22.38 1.56 -26.75
CA LYS A 522 -23.59 1.71 -25.91
C LYS A 522 -24.72 0.83 -26.42
#